data_AF-E9N7S8-F1
#
_entry.id   AF-E9N7S8-F1
#
_cell.length_a   1.000
_cell.length_b   1.000
_cell.length_c   1.000
_cell.angle_alpha   90.00
_cell.angle_beta   90.00
_cell.angle_gamma   90.00
#
_symmetry.space_group_name_H-M   'P 1'
#
loop_
_entity.id
_entity.type
_entity.pdbx_description
1 polymer ?
#
loop_
_entity_poly.entity_id
_entity_poly.type
_entity_poly.pdbx_seq_one_letter_code
_entity_poly.pdbx_strand_id
1 'polypeptide(L)'
;CVSAVEVEIRVGGLSLEPFLTRVDPDADPRQYADTVKALRVRRLTVGAAQVPAQLLVGALRVLAYSRLQELTLEDLEITGTMPPLPLEATGLALSSLRLRNVSWATGRSWLAELQQWLKPGLKVLSIAQAHSPAFSCEQVRAFPALTSLDLSDNPGLGERGLIAALCPHKFPALQNLALRNTGMETPTGVCAALTAAGVQPHSLDLSHNSLRATANPSAPRCMWSSALNSLNLSFAGLEQVPKGLPA
;
A
#
# COMPACT_ATOMS: atom_id res chain seq x y z
N CYS A 1 20.02 -16.87 -8.18
CA CYS A 1 20.00 -15.92 -7.05
C CYS A 1 19.57 -16.56 -5.71
N VAL A 2 19.74 -17.87 -5.52
CA VAL A 2 19.13 -18.65 -4.42
C VAL A 2 19.70 -18.31 -3.03
N SER A 3 20.97 -17.89 -2.97
CA SER A 3 21.67 -17.50 -1.73
C SER A 3 21.55 -16.01 -1.39
N ALA A 4 20.93 -15.20 -2.25
CA ALA A 4 20.85 -13.75 -2.09
C ALA A 4 19.82 -13.35 -1.03
N VAL A 5 20.09 -12.25 -0.34
CA VAL A 5 19.16 -11.63 0.63
C VAL A 5 18.16 -10.72 -0.06
N GLU A 6 18.58 -10.11 -1.17
CA GLU A 6 17.79 -9.23 -2.00
C GLU A 6 17.75 -9.80 -3.42
N VAL A 7 16.55 -9.89 -3.98
CA VAL A 7 16.32 -10.43 -5.31
C VAL A 7 15.38 -9.49 -6.05
N GLU A 8 15.79 -9.14 -7.27
CA GLU A 8 14.98 -8.37 -8.19
C GLU A 8 14.71 -9.19 -9.44
N ILE A 9 13.44 -9.26 -9.85
CA ILE A 9 13.00 -9.96 -11.05
C ILE A 9 12.28 -8.95 -11.94
N ARG A 10 12.90 -8.64 -13.09
CA ARG A 10 12.29 -7.81 -14.13
C ARG A 10 11.97 -8.66 -15.35
N VAL A 11 10.72 -8.59 -15.82
CA VAL A 11 10.25 -9.41 -16.95
C VAL A 11 10.12 -8.59 -18.25
N GLY A 12 10.42 -7.29 -18.21
CA GLY A 12 10.50 -6.45 -19.41
C GLY A 12 9.15 -6.18 -20.09
N GLY A 13 8.05 -6.20 -19.35
CA GLY A 13 6.69 -5.98 -19.84
C GLY A 13 6.04 -7.22 -20.47
N LEU A 14 6.66 -8.40 -20.37
CA LEU A 14 6.09 -9.63 -20.93
C LEU A 14 4.85 -10.07 -20.16
N SER A 15 3.91 -10.66 -20.90
CA SER A 15 2.75 -11.35 -20.34
C SER A 15 3.13 -12.74 -19.85
N LEU A 16 2.77 -13.04 -18.60
CA LEU A 16 2.96 -14.34 -17.98
C LEU A 16 1.76 -15.28 -18.16
N GLU A 17 0.73 -14.89 -18.90
CA GLU A 17 -0.43 -15.73 -19.22
C GLU A 17 -0.08 -17.11 -19.80
N PRO A 18 0.90 -17.26 -20.71
CA PRO A 18 1.25 -18.57 -21.25
C PRO A 18 1.69 -19.59 -20.18
N PHE A 19 2.17 -19.13 -19.02
CA PHE A 19 2.61 -20.00 -17.93
C PHE A 19 1.46 -20.61 -17.13
N LEU A 20 0.22 -20.12 -17.28
CA LEU A 20 -0.96 -20.72 -16.65
C LEU A 20 -1.18 -22.18 -17.07
N THR A 21 -0.78 -22.55 -18.29
CA THR A 21 -0.89 -23.94 -18.78
C THR A 21 0.16 -24.88 -18.19
N ARG A 22 1.23 -24.32 -17.59
CA ARG A 22 2.39 -25.08 -17.10
C ARG A 22 2.46 -25.16 -15.59
N VAL A 23 1.81 -24.25 -14.89
CA VAL A 23 1.81 -24.16 -13.44
C VAL A 23 0.40 -24.43 -12.97
N ASP A 24 0.24 -25.47 -12.15
CA ASP A 24 -0.98 -25.66 -11.38
C ASP A 24 -0.92 -24.74 -10.14
N PRO A 25 -1.73 -23.66 -10.08
CA PRO A 25 -1.74 -22.73 -8.96
C PRO A 25 -2.32 -23.33 -7.67
N ASP A 26 -3.00 -24.47 -7.77
CA ASP A 26 -3.60 -25.19 -6.66
C ASP A 26 -2.72 -26.34 -6.14
N ALA A 27 -1.65 -26.68 -6.86
CA ALA A 27 -0.69 -27.69 -6.44
C ALA A 27 -0.15 -27.42 -5.03
N ASP A 28 0.00 -28.47 -4.22
CA ASP A 28 0.44 -28.36 -2.84
C ASP A 28 1.91 -27.86 -2.78
N PRO A 29 2.17 -26.64 -2.28
CA PRO A 29 3.52 -26.09 -2.21
C PRO A 29 4.42 -26.82 -1.19
N ARG A 30 3.87 -27.71 -0.34
CA ARG A 30 4.61 -28.44 0.68
C ARG A 30 5.81 -29.21 0.14
N GLN A 31 5.75 -29.72 -1.10
CA GLN A 31 6.87 -30.43 -1.73
C GLN A 31 8.13 -29.55 -1.86
N TYR A 32 7.97 -28.23 -1.99
CA TYR A 32 9.07 -27.27 -2.14
C TYR A 32 9.37 -26.49 -0.84
N ALA A 33 8.64 -26.76 0.24
CA ALA A 33 8.70 -25.96 1.46
C ALA A 33 10.10 -25.91 2.08
N ASP A 34 10.80 -27.04 2.14
CA ASP A 34 12.16 -27.08 2.73
C ASP A 34 13.17 -26.28 1.91
N THR A 35 13.09 -26.38 0.57
CA THR A 35 13.92 -25.61 -0.35
C THR A 35 13.66 -24.11 -0.20
N VAL A 36 12.39 -23.71 -0.13
CA VAL A 36 11.99 -22.30 -0.02
C VAL A 36 12.33 -21.73 1.36
N LYS A 37 12.20 -22.54 2.42
CA LYS A 37 12.57 -22.17 3.79
C LYS A 37 14.09 -22.00 3.96
N ALA A 38 14.88 -22.70 3.15
CA ALA A 38 16.33 -22.55 3.11
C ALA A 38 16.79 -21.27 2.38
N LEU A 39 15.91 -20.62 1.60
CA LEU A 39 16.23 -19.36 0.94
C LEU A 39 16.56 -18.27 1.96
N ARG A 40 17.63 -17.53 1.69
CA ARG A 40 18.05 -16.39 2.52
C ARG A 40 17.35 -15.08 2.15
N VAL A 41 16.50 -15.11 1.14
CA VAL A 41 15.79 -13.92 0.66
C VAL A 41 14.97 -13.29 1.80
N ARG A 42 15.10 -11.97 1.91
CA ARG A 42 14.36 -11.09 2.83
C ARG A 42 13.63 -9.99 2.08
N ARG A 43 14.20 -9.57 0.95
CA ARG A 43 13.66 -8.52 0.08
C ARG A 43 13.47 -9.07 -1.32
N LEU A 44 12.26 -8.93 -1.83
CA LEU A 44 11.90 -9.34 -3.18
C LEU A 44 11.25 -8.18 -3.91
N THR A 45 11.79 -7.85 -5.07
CA THR A 45 11.20 -6.90 -6.02
C THR A 45 10.79 -7.66 -7.27
N VAL A 46 9.53 -7.52 -7.67
CA VAL A 46 9.02 -8.07 -8.93
C VAL A 46 8.45 -6.92 -9.73
N GLY A 47 8.88 -6.78 -10.99
CA GLY A 47 8.35 -5.71 -11.81
C GLY A 47 8.45 -5.88 -13.31
N ALA A 48 7.85 -4.90 -13.99
CA ALA A 48 7.72 -4.84 -15.44
C ALA A 48 7.14 -6.15 -16.00
N ALA A 49 5.90 -6.48 -15.66
CA ALA A 49 5.25 -7.71 -16.12
C ALA A 49 3.72 -7.59 -16.09
N GLN A 50 3.06 -8.32 -17.00
CA GLN A 50 1.64 -8.60 -16.88
C GLN A 50 1.46 -9.99 -16.26
N VAL A 51 0.85 -10.05 -15.08
CA VAL A 51 0.83 -11.24 -14.23
C VAL A 51 -0.61 -11.65 -13.94
N PRO A 52 -1.04 -12.85 -14.36
CA PRO A 52 -2.33 -13.40 -13.94
C PRO A 52 -2.41 -13.52 -12.42
N ALA A 53 -3.55 -13.13 -11.83
CA ALA A 53 -3.79 -13.18 -10.39
C ALA A 53 -3.54 -14.57 -9.79
N GLN A 54 -3.84 -15.64 -10.54
CA GLN A 54 -3.60 -17.03 -10.12
C GLN A 54 -2.11 -17.33 -9.92
N LEU A 55 -1.24 -16.82 -10.81
CA LEU A 55 0.21 -17.01 -10.69
C LEU A 55 0.78 -16.19 -9.54
N LEU A 56 0.30 -14.96 -9.35
CA LEU A 56 0.69 -14.12 -8.21
C LEU A 56 0.34 -14.82 -6.89
N VAL A 57 -0.89 -15.31 -6.77
CA VAL A 57 -1.35 -16.03 -5.57
C VAL A 57 -0.54 -17.31 -5.35
N GLY A 58 -0.28 -18.10 -6.38
CA GLY A 58 0.59 -19.28 -6.29
C GLY A 58 1.98 -18.92 -5.75
N ALA A 59 2.58 -17.84 -6.25
CA ALA A 59 3.85 -17.34 -5.75
C ALA A 59 3.77 -16.89 -4.27
N LEU A 60 2.72 -16.16 -3.87
CA LEU A 60 2.53 -15.74 -2.47
C LEU A 60 2.40 -16.95 -1.53
N ARG A 61 1.70 -18.01 -1.95
CA ARG A 61 1.58 -19.27 -1.20
C ARG A 61 2.93 -19.95 -0.99
N VAL A 62 3.73 -20.05 -2.04
CA VAL A 62 5.08 -20.63 -1.96
C VAL A 62 5.97 -19.78 -1.05
N LEU A 63 5.96 -18.46 -1.24
CA LEU A 63 6.74 -17.52 -0.44
C LEU A 63 6.33 -17.50 1.04
N ALA A 64 5.12 -17.93 1.39
CA ALA A 64 4.68 -18.02 2.78
C ALA A 64 5.53 -19.00 3.63
N TYR A 65 6.21 -19.96 2.99
CA TYR A 65 7.17 -20.86 3.64
C TYR A 65 8.58 -20.25 3.79
N SER A 66 8.86 -19.18 3.04
CA SER A 66 10.12 -18.46 3.13
C SER A 66 10.18 -17.58 4.38
N ARG A 67 11.30 -16.88 4.59
CA ARG A 67 11.39 -15.83 5.61
C ARG A 67 11.46 -14.44 4.98
N LEU A 68 10.78 -14.25 3.84
CA LEU A 68 10.61 -12.96 3.20
C LEU A 68 9.96 -11.96 4.16
N GLN A 69 10.46 -10.72 4.17
CA GLN A 69 9.99 -9.65 5.05
C GLN A 69 9.48 -8.45 4.25
N GLU A 70 10.10 -8.17 3.11
CA GLU A 70 9.77 -7.02 2.28
C GLU A 70 9.44 -7.49 0.86
N LEU A 71 8.28 -7.06 0.37
CA LEU A 71 7.83 -7.30 -1.01
C LEU A 71 7.59 -5.97 -1.70
N THR A 72 8.16 -5.81 -2.89
CA THR A 72 7.93 -4.68 -3.78
C THR A 72 7.37 -5.18 -5.10
N LEU A 73 6.21 -4.65 -5.50
CA LEU A 73 5.62 -4.88 -6.80
C LEU A 73 5.65 -3.56 -7.58
N GLU A 74 6.28 -3.55 -8.75
CA GLU A 74 6.50 -2.33 -9.54
C GLU A 74 6.17 -2.53 -11.01
N ASP A 75 5.42 -1.60 -11.62
CA ASP A 75 5.07 -1.65 -13.05
C ASP A 75 4.43 -3.00 -13.43
N LEU A 76 3.41 -3.40 -12.66
CA LEU A 76 2.71 -4.66 -12.85
C LEU A 76 1.27 -4.45 -13.29
N GLU A 77 0.81 -5.29 -14.22
CA GLU A 77 -0.61 -5.40 -14.57
C GLU A 77 -1.14 -6.76 -14.10
N ILE A 78 -1.98 -6.75 -13.07
CA ILE A 78 -2.58 -7.95 -12.51
C ILE A 78 -3.90 -8.25 -13.21
N THR A 79 -3.91 -9.30 -14.04
CA THR A 79 -5.06 -9.72 -14.83
C THR A 79 -5.88 -10.81 -14.13
N GLY A 80 -7.19 -10.84 -14.39
CA GLY A 80 -8.11 -11.78 -13.76
C GLY A 80 -8.41 -11.49 -12.29
N THR A 81 -9.19 -12.36 -11.66
CA THR A 81 -9.61 -12.21 -10.26
C THR A 81 -8.73 -13.04 -9.33
N MET A 82 -8.40 -12.51 -8.15
CA MET A 82 -7.71 -13.31 -7.14
C MET A 82 -8.66 -14.37 -6.59
N PRO A 83 -8.27 -15.66 -6.60
CA PRO A 83 -9.07 -16.69 -5.95
C PRO A 83 -9.12 -16.43 -4.43
N PRO A 84 -10.18 -16.89 -3.74
CA PRO A 84 -10.27 -16.80 -2.29
C PRO A 84 -9.22 -17.70 -1.62
N LEU A 85 -8.74 -17.28 -0.44
CA LEU A 85 -7.80 -18.08 0.36
C LEU A 85 -8.46 -19.40 0.83
N PRO A 86 -7.89 -20.58 0.52
CA PRO A 86 -8.35 -21.85 1.08
C PRO A 86 -8.20 -21.89 2.61
N LEU A 87 -9.08 -22.60 3.32
CA LEU A 87 -9.10 -22.67 4.79
C LEU A 87 -7.77 -23.13 5.43
N GLU A 88 -7.00 -23.96 4.71
CA GLU A 88 -5.72 -24.51 5.17
C GLU A 88 -4.51 -23.64 4.82
N ALA A 89 -4.69 -22.61 3.98
CA ALA A 89 -3.58 -21.83 3.45
C ALA A 89 -3.11 -20.77 4.46
N THR A 90 -1.79 -20.65 4.60
CA THR A 90 -1.16 -19.66 5.47
C THR A 90 -0.78 -18.41 4.66
N GLY A 91 -1.23 -17.24 5.10
CA GLY A 91 -0.84 -15.97 4.47
C GLY A 91 0.67 -15.67 4.59
N LEU A 92 1.18 -14.83 3.70
CA LEU A 92 2.56 -14.37 3.69
C LEU A 92 2.83 -13.38 4.83
N ALA A 93 3.90 -13.61 5.59
CA ALA A 93 4.28 -12.79 6.74
C ALA A 93 5.21 -11.63 6.33
N LEU A 94 4.64 -10.54 5.84
CA LEU A 94 5.43 -9.34 5.48
C LEU A 94 5.49 -8.33 6.63
N SER A 95 6.64 -7.66 6.74
CA SER A 95 6.77 -6.41 7.51
C SER A 95 6.58 -5.17 6.65
N SER A 96 6.96 -5.23 5.36
CA SER A 96 6.84 -4.12 4.42
C SER A 96 6.26 -4.59 3.09
N LEU A 97 5.27 -3.87 2.57
CA LEU A 97 4.72 -4.06 1.24
C LEU A 97 4.77 -2.73 0.50
N ARG A 98 5.37 -2.72 -0.68
CA ARG A 98 5.47 -1.54 -1.56
C ARG A 98 4.86 -1.86 -2.92
N LEU A 99 3.99 -0.99 -3.40
CA LEU A 99 3.31 -1.10 -4.67
C LEU A 99 3.54 0.20 -5.43
N ARG A 100 4.07 0.12 -6.65
CA ARG A 100 4.30 1.28 -7.51
C ARG A 100 3.79 0.99 -8.92
N ASN A 101 2.87 1.80 -9.42
CA ASN A 101 2.30 1.64 -10.76
C ASN A 101 1.78 0.20 -10.99
N VAL A 102 0.95 -0.28 -10.06
CA VAL A 102 0.32 -1.60 -10.14
C VAL A 102 -1.15 -1.43 -10.45
N SER A 103 -1.61 -2.07 -11.53
CA SER A 103 -3.02 -2.13 -11.91
C SER A 103 -3.62 -3.49 -11.56
N TRP A 104 -4.92 -3.49 -11.24
CA TRP A 104 -5.65 -4.68 -10.82
C TRP A 104 -6.98 -4.75 -11.56
N ALA A 105 -7.34 -5.93 -12.05
CA ALA A 105 -8.62 -6.13 -12.74
C ALA A 105 -9.83 -5.81 -11.85
N THR A 106 -9.72 -6.04 -10.54
CA THR A 106 -10.83 -5.86 -9.59
C THR A 106 -11.04 -4.42 -9.14
N GLY A 107 -10.24 -3.47 -9.65
CA GLY A 107 -10.41 -2.06 -9.35
C GLY A 107 -10.35 -1.80 -7.85
N ARG A 108 -11.35 -1.16 -7.25
CA ARG A 108 -11.31 -0.69 -5.85
C ARG A 108 -11.28 -1.79 -4.77
N SER A 109 -11.55 -3.06 -5.10
CA SER A 109 -11.51 -4.17 -4.14
C SER A 109 -10.14 -4.84 -4.02
N TRP A 110 -9.15 -4.45 -4.84
CA TRP A 110 -7.85 -5.12 -4.91
C TRP A 110 -7.16 -5.27 -3.55
N LEU A 111 -7.26 -4.25 -2.69
CA LEU A 111 -6.62 -4.27 -1.37
C LEU A 111 -7.26 -5.31 -0.46
N ALA A 112 -8.59 -5.44 -0.48
CA ALA A 112 -9.31 -6.41 0.33
C ALA A 112 -9.01 -7.85 -0.11
N GLU A 113 -8.90 -8.07 -1.41
CA GLU A 113 -8.49 -9.37 -1.97
C GLU A 113 -7.03 -9.70 -1.62
N LEU A 114 -6.11 -8.76 -1.79
CA LEU A 114 -4.70 -8.97 -1.45
C LEU A 114 -4.52 -9.23 0.06
N GLN A 115 -5.28 -8.54 0.91
CA GLN A 115 -5.28 -8.77 2.35
C GLN A 115 -5.65 -10.20 2.75
N GLN A 116 -6.34 -10.97 1.89
CA GLN A 116 -6.61 -12.39 2.17
C GLN A 116 -5.32 -13.20 2.24
N TRP A 117 -4.31 -12.81 1.46
CA TRP A 117 -3.05 -13.52 1.31
C TRP A 117 -1.93 -13.00 2.22
N LEU A 118 -2.22 -12.02 3.09
CA LEU A 118 -1.25 -11.41 4.00
C LEU A 118 -1.56 -11.73 5.46
N LYS A 119 -0.52 -11.95 6.27
CA LYS A 119 -0.67 -12.00 7.74
C LYS A 119 -0.89 -10.59 8.31
N PRO A 120 -1.54 -10.46 9.48
CA PRO A 120 -1.87 -9.17 10.09
C PRO A 120 -0.65 -8.35 10.61
N GLY A 121 0.58 -8.87 10.48
CA GLY A 121 1.80 -8.28 11.01
C GLY A 121 2.46 -7.19 10.14
N LEU A 122 1.77 -6.71 9.09
CA LEU A 122 2.29 -5.69 8.19
C LEU A 122 2.50 -4.36 8.94
N LYS A 123 3.72 -3.81 8.86
CA LYS A 123 4.10 -2.56 9.54
C LYS A 123 4.17 -1.35 8.60
N VAL A 124 4.63 -1.58 7.37
CA VAL A 124 4.82 -0.55 6.35
C VAL A 124 4.04 -0.91 5.09
N LEU A 125 3.22 0.02 4.62
CA LEU A 125 2.49 -0.08 3.37
C LEU A 125 2.78 1.16 2.54
N SER A 126 3.28 0.98 1.32
CA SER A 126 3.54 2.07 0.37
C SER A 126 2.78 1.79 -0.92
N ILE A 127 2.02 2.77 -1.38
CA ILE A 127 1.20 2.70 -2.58
C ILE A 127 1.44 3.97 -3.38
N ALA A 128 2.10 3.84 -4.52
CA ALA A 128 2.43 4.94 -5.42
C ALA A 128 1.87 4.69 -6.81
N GLN A 129 1.44 5.75 -7.50
CA GLN A 129 0.90 5.70 -8.86
C GLN A 129 -0.21 4.64 -9.04
N ALA A 130 -1.10 4.54 -8.07
CA ALA A 130 -2.23 3.62 -8.15
C ALA A 130 -3.26 4.12 -9.15
N HIS A 131 -3.76 3.23 -10.02
CA HIS A 131 -4.80 3.58 -10.99
C HIS A 131 -6.12 4.00 -10.32
N SER A 132 -6.44 3.41 -9.15
CA SER A 132 -7.55 3.84 -8.29
C SER A 132 -7.08 3.86 -6.82
N PRO A 133 -6.73 5.03 -6.27
CA PRO A 133 -6.23 5.12 -4.90
C PRO A 133 -7.33 5.07 -3.84
N ALA A 134 -8.60 5.14 -4.23
CA ALA A 134 -9.75 4.95 -3.33
C ALA A 134 -10.09 3.47 -3.15
N PHE A 135 -10.32 3.03 -1.92
CA PHE A 135 -10.62 1.63 -1.58
C PHE A 135 -12.09 1.40 -1.27
N SER A 136 -12.55 0.18 -1.50
CA SER A 136 -13.84 -0.32 -0.99
C SER A 136 -13.71 -0.65 0.51
N CYS A 137 -13.75 0.38 1.36
CA CYS A 137 -13.44 0.28 2.80
C CYS A 137 -14.29 -0.71 3.61
N GLU A 138 -15.49 -1.05 3.14
CA GLU A 138 -16.35 -2.05 3.77
C GLU A 138 -15.72 -3.46 3.77
N GLN A 139 -14.99 -3.79 2.70
CA GLN A 139 -14.36 -5.11 2.50
C GLN A 139 -12.95 -5.17 3.11
N VAL A 140 -12.30 -4.02 3.29
CA VAL A 140 -10.95 -3.92 3.84
C VAL A 140 -10.96 -4.33 5.31
N ARG A 141 -10.09 -5.26 5.69
CA ARG A 141 -9.87 -5.65 7.09
C ARG A 141 -8.93 -4.67 7.78
N ALA A 142 -8.99 -4.60 9.11
CA ALA A 142 -8.09 -3.73 9.85
C ALA A 142 -6.64 -4.19 9.71
N PHE A 143 -5.71 -3.22 9.66
CA PHE A 143 -4.27 -3.44 9.73
C PHE A 143 -3.78 -3.09 11.15
N PRO A 144 -3.76 -4.05 12.09
CA PRO A 144 -3.53 -3.76 13.51
C PRO A 144 -2.10 -3.32 13.81
N ALA A 145 -1.12 -3.75 13.00
CA ALA A 145 0.30 -3.48 13.23
C ALA A 145 0.88 -2.40 12.29
N LEU A 146 0.06 -1.79 11.42
CA LEU A 146 0.54 -0.85 10.41
C LEU A 146 0.88 0.49 11.07
N THR A 147 2.18 0.79 11.14
CA THR A 147 2.71 2.01 11.74
C THR A 147 3.04 3.06 10.70
N SER A 148 3.31 2.66 9.44
CA SER A 148 3.63 3.58 8.36
C SER A 148 2.79 3.31 7.11
N LEU A 149 2.12 4.35 6.64
CA LEU A 149 1.37 4.36 5.40
C LEU A 149 1.90 5.48 4.51
N ASP A 150 2.37 5.10 3.33
CA ASP A 150 2.89 6.01 2.33
C ASP A 150 2.00 5.96 1.09
N LEU A 151 1.24 7.04 0.84
CA LEU A 151 0.41 7.20 -0.34
C LEU A 151 1.01 8.23 -1.31
N SER A 152 2.32 8.48 -1.23
CA SER A 152 2.99 9.45 -2.08
C SER A 152 2.91 9.10 -3.56
N ASP A 153 3.06 10.10 -4.42
CA ASP A 153 3.01 9.97 -5.88
C ASP A 153 1.66 9.46 -6.41
N ASN A 154 0.57 9.91 -5.80
CA ASN A 154 -0.78 9.73 -6.29
C ASN A 154 -1.44 11.10 -6.52
N PRO A 155 -1.05 11.84 -7.58
CA PRO A 155 -1.45 13.25 -7.77
C PRO A 155 -2.97 13.46 -7.88
N GLY A 156 -3.73 12.41 -8.25
CA GLY A 156 -5.19 12.43 -8.31
C GLY A 156 -5.91 12.07 -7.01
N LEU A 157 -5.20 11.85 -5.90
CA LEU A 157 -5.81 11.46 -4.62
C LEU A 157 -6.64 12.62 -4.03
N GLY A 158 -6.00 13.77 -3.79
CA GLY A 158 -6.60 14.95 -3.19
C GLY A 158 -7.24 14.70 -1.81
N GLU A 159 -7.81 15.75 -1.22
CA GLU A 159 -8.37 15.69 0.15
C GLU A 159 -9.61 14.78 0.24
N ARG A 160 -10.46 14.76 -0.79
CA ARG A 160 -11.65 13.89 -0.85
C ARG A 160 -11.29 12.43 -1.04
N GLY A 161 -10.33 12.14 -1.93
CA GLY A 161 -9.86 10.77 -2.13
C GLY A 161 -9.11 10.25 -0.92
N LEU A 162 -8.44 11.11 -0.14
CA LEU A 162 -7.81 10.74 1.13
C LEU A 162 -8.81 10.15 2.12
N ILE A 163 -10.02 10.71 2.24
CA ILE A 163 -11.09 10.16 3.09
C ILE A 163 -11.47 8.74 2.64
N ALA A 164 -11.51 8.51 1.32
CA ALA A 164 -11.83 7.19 0.75
C ALA A 164 -10.66 6.20 0.79
N ALA A 165 -9.42 6.67 0.91
CA ALA A 165 -8.22 5.84 1.06
C ALA A 165 -7.97 5.48 2.54
N LEU A 166 -8.22 6.41 3.46
CA LEU A 166 -8.13 6.18 4.90
C LEU A 166 -9.43 5.59 5.43
N CYS A 167 -9.60 4.29 5.22
CA CYS A 167 -10.76 3.56 5.70
C CYS A 167 -10.97 3.73 7.22
N PRO A 168 -12.16 4.18 7.66
CA PRO A 168 -12.43 4.45 9.06
C PRO A 168 -12.12 3.26 9.97
N HIS A 169 -11.37 3.52 11.05
CA HIS A 169 -10.98 2.52 12.05
C HIS A 169 -10.15 1.33 11.54
N LYS A 170 -9.66 1.34 10.29
CA LYS A 170 -8.85 0.23 9.73
C LYS A 170 -7.35 0.38 10.02
N PHE A 171 -6.89 1.53 10.48
CA PHE A 171 -5.46 1.82 10.73
C PHE A 171 -5.21 2.30 12.17
N PRO A 172 -5.51 1.48 13.20
CA PRO A 172 -5.49 1.92 14.60
C PRO A 172 -4.10 2.27 15.14
N ALA A 173 -3.03 1.70 14.59
CA ALA A 173 -1.66 1.87 15.06
C ALA A 173 -0.83 2.85 14.20
N LEU A 174 -1.47 3.61 13.31
CA LEU A 174 -0.75 4.43 12.33
C LEU A 174 0.00 5.59 13.03
N GLN A 175 1.30 5.68 12.77
CA GLN A 175 2.18 6.70 13.34
C GLN A 175 2.74 7.63 12.26
N ASN A 176 3.14 7.09 11.11
CA ASN A 176 3.76 7.85 10.04
C ASN A 176 2.87 7.82 8.81
N LEU A 177 2.42 9.00 8.37
CA LEU A 177 1.63 9.16 7.16
C LEU A 177 2.37 10.06 6.17
N ALA A 178 2.67 9.51 4.99
CA ALA A 178 3.29 10.25 3.91
C ALA A 178 2.31 10.45 2.75
N LEU A 179 2.13 11.72 2.36
CA LEU A 179 1.20 12.17 1.33
C LEU A 179 1.93 13.09 0.33
N ARG A 180 3.16 12.77 -0.05
CA ARG A 180 3.93 13.63 -0.96
C ARG A 180 3.38 13.59 -2.37
N ASN A 181 3.25 14.72 -3.05
CA ASN A 181 2.76 14.76 -4.43
C ASN A 181 1.41 14.01 -4.60
N THR A 182 0.44 14.35 -3.76
CA THR A 182 -0.89 13.70 -3.74
C THR A 182 -2.03 14.63 -4.12
N GLY A 183 -1.72 15.85 -4.57
CA GLY A 183 -2.72 16.86 -4.92
C GLY A 183 -3.43 17.45 -3.70
N MET A 184 -2.80 17.43 -2.53
CA MET A 184 -3.32 18.14 -1.35
C MET A 184 -3.24 19.65 -1.58
N GLU A 185 -4.29 20.38 -1.20
CA GLU A 185 -4.36 21.82 -1.41
C GLU A 185 -4.19 22.60 -0.11
N THR A 186 -4.76 22.13 1.00
CA THR A 186 -4.77 22.88 2.26
C THR A 186 -4.48 21.99 3.48
N PRO A 187 -3.70 22.46 4.47
CA PRO A 187 -3.52 21.74 5.73
C PRO A 187 -4.84 21.48 6.48
N THR A 188 -5.78 22.43 6.44
CA THR A 188 -7.10 22.29 7.05
C THR A 188 -7.94 21.15 6.45
N GLY A 189 -7.90 20.99 5.12
CA GLY A 189 -8.61 19.92 4.44
C GLY A 189 -8.04 18.54 4.77
N VAL A 190 -6.70 18.44 4.83
CA VAL A 190 -6.02 17.22 5.30
C VAL A 190 -6.41 16.89 6.74
N CYS A 191 -6.37 17.87 7.65
CA CYS A 191 -6.78 17.67 9.04
C CYS A 191 -8.21 17.12 9.12
N ALA A 192 -9.15 17.72 8.37
CA ALA A 192 -10.55 17.28 8.36
C ALA A 192 -10.69 15.84 7.85
N ALA A 193 -9.92 15.47 6.82
CA ALA A 193 -9.89 14.10 6.30
C ALA A 193 -9.34 13.09 7.31
N LEU A 194 -8.26 13.43 8.03
CA LEU A 194 -7.70 12.58 9.09
C LEU A 194 -8.70 12.38 10.23
N THR A 195 -9.40 13.44 10.62
CA THR A 195 -10.43 13.39 11.66
C THR A 195 -11.59 12.50 11.24
N ALA A 196 -12.07 12.64 10.00
CA ALA A 196 -13.14 11.82 9.45
C ALA A 196 -12.76 10.32 9.38
N ALA A 197 -11.49 10.01 9.10
CA ALA A 197 -10.99 8.64 9.09
C ALA A 197 -10.68 8.08 10.50
N GLY A 198 -10.68 8.92 11.53
CA GLY A 198 -10.29 8.54 12.88
C GLY A 198 -8.80 8.18 13.01
N VAL A 199 -7.95 8.81 12.20
CA VAL A 199 -6.50 8.52 12.13
C VAL A 199 -5.73 9.64 12.83
N GLN A 200 -4.77 9.27 13.68
CA GLN A 200 -3.99 10.19 14.51
C GLN A 200 -2.48 9.93 14.34
N PRO A 201 -1.86 10.40 13.25
CA PRO A 201 -0.45 10.17 13.00
C PRO A 201 0.42 11.05 13.91
N HIS A 202 1.60 10.53 14.25
CA HIS A 202 2.67 11.27 14.93
C HIS A 202 3.47 12.13 13.93
N SER A 203 3.73 11.59 12.74
CA SER A 203 4.42 12.30 11.67
C SER A 203 3.55 12.37 10.42
N LEU A 204 3.43 13.57 9.86
CA LEU A 204 2.73 13.84 8.62
C LEU A 204 3.65 14.52 7.62
N ASP A 205 3.80 13.93 6.44
CA ASP A 205 4.60 14.49 5.35
C ASP A 205 3.71 14.93 4.19
N LEU A 206 3.60 16.25 3.99
CA LEU A 206 2.86 16.89 2.90
C LEU A 206 3.79 17.55 1.88
N SER A 207 5.09 17.23 1.91
CA SER A 207 6.06 17.82 0.99
C SER A 207 5.70 17.56 -0.48
N HIS A 208 6.19 18.42 -1.39
CA HIS A 208 5.92 18.30 -2.82
C HIS A 208 4.43 18.36 -3.23
N ASN A 209 3.55 18.94 -2.42
CA ASN A 209 2.20 19.32 -2.83
C ASN A 209 2.15 20.81 -3.20
N SER A 210 1.20 21.24 -4.03
CA SER A 210 1.00 22.66 -4.31
C SER A 210 0.05 23.28 -3.29
N LEU A 211 0.54 23.49 -2.06
CA LEU A 211 -0.27 23.95 -0.95
C LEU A 211 -0.62 25.43 -1.09
N ARG A 212 -1.87 25.78 -0.79
CA ARG A 212 -2.36 27.16 -0.76
C ARG A 212 -2.27 27.73 0.65
N ALA A 213 -1.86 29.00 0.76
CA ALA A 213 -1.77 29.69 2.04
C ALA A 213 -3.13 30.08 2.65
N THR A 214 -4.15 30.23 1.81
CA THR A 214 -5.51 30.59 2.24
C THR A 214 -6.23 29.38 2.81
N ALA A 215 -6.91 29.57 3.93
CA ALA A 215 -7.86 28.57 4.42
C ALA A 215 -8.94 28.36 3.36
N ASN A 216 -9.30 27.12 3.08
CA ASN A 216 -10.47 26.82 2.28
C ASN A 216 -11.71 27.30 3.07
N PRO A 217 -12.46 28.32 2.60
CA PRO A 217 -13.58 28.88 3.36
C PRO A 217 -14.70 27.86 3.61
N SER A 218 -14.73 26.78 2.82
CA SER A 218 -15.67 25.68 2.93
C SER A 218 -15.16 24.52 3.81
N ALA A 219 -13.90 24.55 4.24
CA ALA A 219 -13.36 23.49 5.09
C ALA A 219 -13.85 23.66 6.54
N PRO A 220 -14.38 22.59 7.16
CA PRO A 220 -14.77 22.65 8.56
C PRO A 220 -13.56 23.01 9.43
N ARG A 221 -13.81 23.73 10.53
CA ARG A 221 -12.78 23.93 11.55
C ARG A 221 -12.30 22.57 12.01
N CYS A 222 -11.01 22.30 11.81
CA CYS A 222 -10.40 21.06 12.21
C CYS A 222 -9.45 21.28 13.39
N MET A 223 -9.48 20.34 14.34
CA MET A 223 -8.50 20.27 15.42
C MET A 223 -7.50 19.17 15.08
N TRP A 224 -6.22 19.54 15.03
CA TRP A 224 -5.15 18.58 14.85
C TRP A 224 -5.09 17.62 16.03
N SER A 225 -4.68 16.38 15.77
CA SER A 225 -4.39 15.43 16.84
C SER A 225 -3.25 15.95 17.71
N SER A 226 -3.40 15.85 19.03
CA SER A 226 -2.34 16.17 19.99
C SER A 226 -1.14 15.22 19.91
N ALA A 227 -1.27 14.08 19.23
CA ALA A 227 -0.18 13.14 19.01
C ALA A 227 0.77 13.59 17.88
N LEU A 228 0.34 14.52 17.01
CA LEU A 228 1.13 14.99 15.88
C LEU A 228 2.31 15.82 16.38
N ASN A 229 3.53 15.34 16.11
CA ASN A 229 4.78 15.96 16.57
C ASN A 229 5.69 16.42 15.42
N SER A 230 5.44 15.96 14.19
CA SER A 230 6.26 16.23 13.02
C SER A 230 5.38 16.52 11.82
N LEU A 231 5.58 17.68 11.20
CA LEU A 231 4.89 18.10 9.99
C LEU A 231 5.91 18.60 8.96
N ASN A 232 6.00 17.92 7.83
CA ASN A 232 6.88 18.32 6.73
C ASN A 232 6.09 19.03 5.62
N LEU A 233 6.43 20.29 5.35
CA LEU A 233 5.86 21.15 4.30
C LEU A 233 6.92 21.59 3.27
N SER A 234 8.05 20.90 3.20
CA SER A 234 9.13 21.24 2.27
C SER A 234 8.67 21.12 0.81
N PHE A 235 9.20 21.98 -0.06
CA PHE A 235 8.89 21.99 -1.50
C PHE A 235 7.39 22.09 -1.80
N ALA A 236 6.60 22.71 -0.92
CA ALA A 236 5.15 22.76 -1.04
C ALA A 236 4.60 23.99 -1.81
N GLY A 237 5.48 24.77 -2.46
CA GLY A 237 5.09 25.99 -3.18
C GLY A 237 4.52 27.11 -2.30
N LEU A 238 4.77 27.06 -0.99
CA LEU A 238 4.25 28.02 -0.02
C LEU A 238 5.02 29.34 -0.09
N GLU A 239 4.35 30.42 -0.49
CA GLU A 239 4.88 31.78 -0.41
C GLU A 239 4.65 32.43 0.98
N GLN A 240 3.69 31.90 1.74
CA GLN A 240 3.31 32.39 3.06
C GLN A 240 3.05 31.21 4.00
N VAL A 241 3.10 31.46 5.30
CA VAL A 241 2.71 30.46 6.31
C VAL A 241 1.22 30.14 6.12
N PRO A 242 0.85 28.88 5.82
CA PRO A 242 -0.53 28.53 5.57
C PRO A 242 -1.37 28.60 6.84
N LYS A 243 -2.64 28.98 6.70
CA LYS A 243 -3.58 29.00 7.81
C LYS A 243 -3.97 27.58 8.23
N GLY A 244 -4.19 27.37 9.53
CA GLY A 244 -4.69 26.11 10.08
C GLY A 244 -3.63 25.04 10.26
N LEU A 245 -2.39 25.43 10.54
CA LEU A 245 -1.36 24.52 11.05
C LEU A 245 -1.67 24.06 12.49
N PRO A 246 -1.08 22.95 12.95
CA PRO A 246 -1.12 22.55 14.36
C PRO A 246 -0.60 23.69 15.25
N ALA A 247 -1.25 23.89 16.40
CA ALA A 247 -0.88 24.90 17.39
C ALA A 247 0.23 24.40 18.33
#